data_AF-A0AAW1IJ84-F1
#
_entry.id   AF-A0AAW1IJ84-F1
#
_cell.length_a   1.000
_cell.length_b   1.000
_cell.length_c   1.000
_cell.angle_alpha   90.00
_cell.angle_beta   90.00
_cell.angle_gamma   90.00
#
_symmetry.space_group_name_H-M   'P 1'
#
loop_
_entity.id
_entity.type
_entity.pdbx_description
1 polymer ?
#
loop_
_entity_poly.entity_id
_entity_poly.type
_entity_poly.pdbx_seq_one_letter_code
_entity_poly.pdbx_strand_id
1 'polypeptide(L)'
;MLLKGRELRTTQLHLLCYNLFAFHRRTMVPPNENGASPKLEGKHAAIIVCWLLGNGCLFPWNSMLTIEDYYVYLFPRYHSTRVLSLVYQPFALVTIALLAYNEANINTRRRNLSGYILFSVSSLAVLVLDLATSGRGGLGTYIGICVTAAAFGISDAHVQGGMVGDLSFMQPELVQSFLAGLAASGALTSTLRIFTKAVFENSKNGLRKGASSFNPFSYLQF
;
A
#
# COMPACT_ATOMS: atom_id res chain seq x y z
N MET A 1 -16.18 26.98 11.57
CA MET A 1 -16.37 25.56 11.91
C MET A 1 -15.62 24.56 11.00
N LEU A 2 -15.12 24.97 9.83
CA LEU A 2 -14.44 24.07 8.86
C LEU A 2 -12.92 23.88 9.06
N LEU A 3 -12.28 24.60 9.98
CA LEU A 3 -10.84 24.47 10.27
C LEU A 3 -10.54 23.41 11.34
N LYS A 4 -11.49 23.12 12.24
CA LYS A 4 -11.32 22.13 13.33
C LYS A 4 -11.38 20.67 12.85
N GLY A 5 -12.07 20.41 11.73
CA GLY A 5 -12.12 19.08 11.09
C GLY A 5 -10.91 18.74 10.20
N ARG A 6 -10.04 19.71 9.91
CA ARG A 6 -8.78 19.50 9.16
C ARG A 6 -7.65 19.18 10.14
N GLU A 7 -7.59 19.87 11.28
CA GLU A 7 -6.67 19.56 12.38
C GLU A 7 -6.91 18.16 12.98
N LEU A 8 -8.16 17.72 13.14
CA LEU A 8 -8.46 16.38 13.66
C LEU A 8 -7.92 15.24 12.78
N ARG A 9 -7.85 15.44 11.46
CA ARG A 9 -7.33 14.43 10.52
C ARG A 9 -5.81 14.34 10.57
N THR A 10 -5.14 15.48 10.76
CA THR A 10 -3.68 15.55 10.92
C THR A 10 -3.24 15.03 12.29
N THR A 11 -4.03 15.25 13.34
CA THR A 11 -3.77 14.66 14.68
C THR A 11 -4.02 13.16 14.70
N GLN A 12 -5.02 12.64 13.97
CA GLN A 12 -5.23 11.19 13.83
C GLN A 12 -4.08 10.50 13.08
N LEU A 13 -3.57 11.11 12.01
CA LEU A 13 -2.40 10.59 11.26
C LEU A 13 -1.13 10.61 12.12
N HIS A 14 -0.93 11.69 12.91
CA HIS A 14 0.14 11.76 13.90
C HIS A 14 -0.04 10.70 14.99
N LEU A 15 -1.26 10.47 15.49
CA LEU A 15 -1.56 9.44 16.49
C LEU A 15 -1.33 8.03 15.94
N LEU A 16 -1.66 7.78 14.67
CA LEU A 16 -1.45 6.49 14.01
C LEU A 16 0.04 6.23 13.83
N CYS A 17 0.81 7.23 13.38
CA CYS A 17 2.27 7.17 13.34
C CYS A 17 2.88 7.02 14.74
N TYR A 18 2.35 7.70 15.76
CA TYR A 18 2.81 7.61 17.15
C TYR A 18 2.48 6.25 17.77
N ASN A 19 1.32 5.68 17.44
CA ASN A 19 0.89 4.34 17.86
C ASN A 19 1.71 3.28 17.13
N LEU A 20 2.02 3.44 15.83
CA LEU A 20 2.99 2.59 15.13
C LEU A 20 4.39 2.71 15.77
N PHE A 21 4.80 3.93 16.16
CA PHE A 21 6.09 4.19 16.81
C PHE A 21 6.19 3.59 18.20
N ALA A 22 5.10 3.64 18.97
CA ALA A 22 4.97 3.09 20.32
C ALA A 22 4.80 1.56 20.29
N PHE A 23 4.11 1.03 19.28
CA PHE A 23 3.90 -0.39 19.07
C PHE A 23 5.21 -1.11 18.74
N HIS A 24 6.00 -0.55 17.82
CA HIS A 24 7.34 -1.07 17.49
C HIS A 24 8.35 -0.93 18.65
N ARG A 25 8.19 0.05 19.55
CA ARG A 25 9.02 0.17 20.76
C ARG A 25 8.73 -0.97 21.77
N ARG A 26 7.51 -1.52 21.79
CA ARG A 26 7.13 -2.60 22.74
C ARG A 26 7.58 -4.00 22.30
N THR A 27 7.83 -4.22 21.01
CA THR A 27 8.27 -5.52 20.49
C THR A 27 9.79 -5.75 20.57
N MET A 28 10.58 -4.73 20.92
CA MET A 28 12.04 -4.79 21.06
C MET A 28 12.54 -5.12 22.48
N VAL A 29 11.66 -5.54 23.39
CA VAL A 29 12.09 -5.99 24.73
C VAL A 29 12.33 -7.50 24.67
N PRO A 30 13.58 -7.99 24.86
CA PRO A 30 13.84 -9.43 24.92
C PRO A 30 13.05 -10.05 26.09
N PRO A 31 12.66 -11.33 25.99
CA PRO A 31 11.90 -11.97 27.06
C PRO A 31 12.76 -12.00 28.32
N ASN A 32 12.33 -11.28 29.36
CA ASN A 32 12.90 -11.47 30.69
C ASN A 32 12.52 -12.87 31.19
N GLU A 33 13.47 -13.61 31.77
CA GLU A 33 13.38 -15.04 32.13
C GLU A 33 12.43 -15.35 33.30
N ASN A 34 11.62 -14.38 33.77
CA ASN A 34 10.76 -14.58 34.93
C ASN A 34 9.29 -14.68 34.52
N GLY A 35 8.74 -15.90 34.69
CA GLY A 35 7.40 -16.32 34.31
C GLY A 35 6.26 -15.59 35.01
N ALA A 36 5.90 -14.41 34.49
CA ALA A 36 4.60 -13.79 34.72
C ALA A 36 3.87 -13.63 33.39
N SER A 37 2.55 -13.81 33.41
CA SER A 37 1.64 -13.79 32.26
C SER A 37 1.02 -12.38 32.02
N PRO A 38 1.66 -11.51 31.22
CA PRO A 38 0.98 -10.40 30.55
C PRO A 38 1.11 -10.47 29.00
N LYS A 39 1.59 -11.59 28.43
CA LYS A 39 2.10 -11.67 27.04
C LYS A 39 1.09 -12.01 25.93
N LEU A 40 -0.18 -12.34 26.24
CA LEU A 40 -1.14 -12.82 25.23
C LEU A 40 -1.83 -11.70 24.43
N GLU A 41 -2.28 -10.62 25.08
CA GLU A 41 -2.98 -9.52 24.38
C GLU A 41 -2.06 -8.78 23.39
N GLY A 42 -0.80 -8.56 23.77
CA GLY A 42 0.19 -7.95 22.89
C GLY A 42 0.50 -8.79 21.65
N LYS A 43 0.44 -10.13 21.76
CA LYS A 43 0.67 -11.05 20.64
C LYS A 43 -0.45 -10.93 19.59
N HIS A 44 -1.71 -10.95 20.02
CA HIS A 44 -2.84 -10.81 19.08
C HIS A 44 -2.87 -9.44 18.39
N ALA A 45 -2.58 -8.37 19.13
CA ALA A 45 -2.45 -7.04 18.55
C ALA A 45 -1.34 -6.99 17.49
N ALA A 46 -0.19 -7.63 17.75
CA ALA A 46 0.93 -7.69 16.79
C ALA A 46 0.59 -8.44 15.51
N ILE A 47 -0.12 -9.55 15.63
CA ILE A 47 -0.63 -10.30 14.49
C ILE A 47 -1.56 -9.40 13.66
N ILE A 48 -2.55 -8.76 14.27
CA ILE A 48 -3.48 -7.88 13.55
C ILE A 48 -2.74 -6.73 12.85
N VAL A 49 -1.77 -6.10 13.53
CA VAL A 49 -0.96 -5.02 12.94
C VAL A 49 -0.14 -5.54 11.77
N CYS A 50 0.51 -6.70 11.88
CA CYS A 50 1.27 -7.30 10.77
C CYS A 50 0.37 -7.60 9.57
N TRP A 51 -0.84 -8.11 9.81
CA TRP A 51 -1.83 -8.33 8.75
C TRP A 51 -2.24 -7.03 8.05
N LEU A 52 -2.50 -5.95 8.81
CA LEU A 52 -2.84 -4.63 8.26
C LEU A 52 -1.69 -4.05 7.45
N LEU A 53 -0.46 -4.13 7.98
CA LEU A 53 0.76 -3.70 7.30
C LEU A 53 0.98 -4.47 5.99
N GLY A 54 0.72 -5.78 5.98
CA GLY A 54 0.77 -6.61 4.77
C GLY A 54 -0.27 -6.19 3.75
N ASN A 55 -1.52 -5.98 4.17
CA ASN A 55 -2.58 -5.51 3.27
C ASN A 55 -2.18 -4.21 2.59
N GLY A 56 -1.77 -3.23 3.37
CA GLY A 56 -1.49 -1.90 2.84
C GLY A 56 -0.24 -1.77 1.97
N CYS A 57 0.60 -2.80 1.89
CA CYS A 57 1.72 -2.86 0.96
C CYS A 57 1.26 -3.17 -0.47
N LEU A 58 0.40 -4.19 -0.65
CA LEU A 58 -0.05 -4.62 -1.98
C LEU A 58 -1.41 -4.07 -2.39
N PHE A 59 -2.24 -3.64 -1.43
CA PHE A 59 -3.54 -3.07 -1.75
C PHE A 59 -3.45 -1.91 -2.76
N PRO A 60 -2.54 -0.91 -2.64
CA PRO A 60 -2.42 0.17 -3.62
C PRO A 60 -2.10 -0.30 -5.05
N TRP A 61 -1.18 -1.26 -5.18
CA TRP A 61 -0.79 -1.81 -6.48
C TRP A 61 -1.91 -2.65 -7.10
N ASN A 62 -2.47 -3.58 -6.33
CA ASN A 62 -3.62 -4.39 -6.73
C ASN A 62 -4.82 -3.50 -7.08
N SER A 63 -4.91 -2.38 -6.39
CA SER A 63 -5.88 -1.34 -6.65
C SER A 63 -5.71 -0.72 -8.04
N MET A 64 -4.50 -0.27 -8.36
CA MET A 64 -4.23 0.28 -9.68
C MET A 64 -4.52 -0.72 -10.81
N LEU A 65 -4.19 -2.00 -10.61
CA LEU A 65 -4.50 -3.06 -11.59
C LEU A 65 -6.01 -3.34 -11.73
N THR A 66 -6.79 -3.09 -10.70
CA THR A 66 -8.25 -3.29 -10.74
C THR A 66 -8.95 -2.27 -11.66
N ILE A 67 -8.40 -1.06 -11.77
CA ILE A 67 -8.89 0.02 -12.63
C ILE A 67 -8.36 -0.11 -14.07
N GLU A 68 -7.61 -1.16 -14.39
CA GLU A 68 -7.02 -1.36 -15.71
C GLU A 68 -7.99 -1.28 -16.89
N ASP A 69 -9.23 -1.78 -16.74
CA ASP A 69 -10.26 -1.68 -17.79
C ASP A 69 -10.50 -0.22 -18.21
N TYR A 70 -10.39 0.71 -17.25
CA TYR A 70 -10.45 2.14 -17.50
C TYR A 70 -9.21 2.65 -18.26
N TYR A 71 -8.01 2.16 -17.92
CA TYR A 71 -6.79 2.54 -18.65
C TYR A 71 -6.76 2.02 -20.09
N VAL A 72 -7.30 0.83 -20.35
CA VAL A 72 -7.43 0.30 -21.72
C VAL A 72 -8.40 1.15 -22.53
N TYR A 73 -9.51 1.58 -21.94
CA TYR A 73 -10.45 2.51 -22.56
C TYR A 73 -9.80 3.89 -22.83
N LEU A 74 -9.02 4.39 -21.88
CA LEU A 74 -8.41 5.72 -21.93
C LEU A 74 -7.21 5.80 -22.89
N PHE A 75 -6.49 4.69 -23.07
CA PHE A 75 -5.26 4.59 -23.85
C PHE A 75 -5.31 3.44 -24.87
N PRO A 76 -6.21 3.46 -25.86
CA PRO A 76 -6.44 2.34 -26.78
C PRO A 76 -5.22 1.99 -27.65
N ARG A 77 -4.26 2.92 -27.80
CA ARG A 77 -3.01 2.70 -28.55
C ARG A 77 -1.87 2.12 -27.71
N TYR A 78 -2.05 1.98 -26.39
CA TYR A 78 -1.02 1.50 -25.47
C TYR A 78 -1.47 0.22 -24.76
N HIS A 79 -0.57 -0.75 -24.63
CA HIS A 79 -0.84 -1.96 -23.85
C HIS A 79 -0.59 -1.73 -22.36
N SER A 80 -1.41 -0.88 -21.74
CA SER A 80 -1.30 -0.44 -20.34
C SER A 80 -1.09 -1.61 -19.36
N THR A 81 -1.81 -2.72 -19.54
CA THR A 81 -1.66 -3.98 -18.80
C THR A 81 -0.23 -4.44 -18.63
N ARG A 82 0.47 -4.53 -19.76
CA ARG A 82 1.81 -5.13 -19.82
C ARG A 82 2.84 -4.12 -19.39
N VAL A 83 2.67 -2.87 -19.81
CA VAL A 83 3.64 -1.81 -19.52
C VAL A 83 3.69 -1.49 -18.03
N LEU A 84 2.55 -1.43 -17.33
CA LEU A 84 2.55 -1.13 -15.89
C LEU A 84 3.33 -2.18 -15.10
N SER A 85 3.11 -3.47 -15.37
CA SER A 85 3.87 -4.55 -14.74
C SER A 85 5.35 -4.54 -15.15
N LEU A 86 5.65 -4.30 -16.43
CA LEU A 86 7.02 -4.16 -16.93
C LEU A 86 7.77 -2.95 -16.35
N VAL A 87 7.06 -1.94 -15.86
CA VAL A 87 7.67 -0.81 -15.14
C VAL A 87 7.79 -1.14 -13.66
N TYR A 88 6.76 -1.71 -13.04
CA TYR A 88 6.79 -2.05 -11.62
C TYR A 88 7.91 -3.03 -11.27
N GLN A 89 7.98 -4.15 -11.99
CA GLN A 89 8.87 -5.28 -11.65
C GLN A 89 10.36 -4.91 -11.65
N PRO A 90 10.95 -4.31 -12.70
CA PRO A 90 12.37 -4.00 -12.70
C PRO A 90 12.73 -2.94 -11.65
N PHE A 91 11.88 -1.95 -11.42
CA PHE A 91 12.13 -0.97 -10.37
C PHE A 91 12.08 -1.60 -8.98
N ALA A 92 11.15 -2.52 -8.73
CA ALA A 92 11.13 -3.30 -7.50
C ALA A 92 12.40 -4.15 -7.34
N LEU A 93 12.79 -4.90 -8.38
CA LEU A 93 13.97 -5.77 -8.37
C LEU A 93 15.28 -5.01 -8.18
N VAL A 94 15.47 -3.91 -8.90
CA VAL A 94 16.67 -3.07 -8.76
C VAL A 94 16.72 -2.46 -7.36
N THR A 95 15.59 -1.94 -6.87
CA THR A 95 15.54 -1.32 -5.55
C THR A 95 15.82 -2.34 -4.44
N ILE A 96 15.21 -3.52 -4.47
CA ILE A 96 15.45 -4.54 -3.43
C ILE A 96 16.89 -5.06 -3.49
N ALA A 97 17.49 -5.21 -4.68
CA ALA A 97 18.89 -5.60 -4.82
C ALA A 97 19.84 -4.54 -4.23
N LEU A 98 19.59 -3.26 -4.49
CA LEU A 98 20.40 -2.16 -3.93
C LEU A 98 20.25 -2.05 -2.41
N LEU A 99 19.03 -2.24 -1.89
CA LEU A 99 18.78 -2.21 -0.45
C LEU A 99 19.38 -3.43 0.26
N ALA A 100 19.33 -4.61 -0.36
CA ALA A 100 19.95 -5.82 0.18
C ALA A 100 21.48 -5.71 0.20
N TYR A 101 22.09 -5.13 -0.84
CA TYR A 101 23.54 -4.92 -0.88
C TYR A 101 24.03 -3.93 0.20
N ASN A 102 23.24 -2.90 0.51
CA ASN A 102 23.59 -1.85 1.46
C ASN A 102 22.98 -2.06 2.87
N GLU A 103 22.47 -3.26 3.16
CA GLU A 103 21.67 -3.55 4.36
C GLU A 103 22.34 -3.07 5.65
N ALA A 104 23.64 -3.36 5.81
CA ALA A 104 24.41 -3.04 7.02
C ALA A 104 24.40 -1.54 7.40
N ASN A 105 24.14 -0.64 6.46
CA ASN A 105 24.13 0.80 6.69
C ASN A 105 22.73 1.43 6.74
N ILE A 106 21.68 0.66 6.43
CA ILE A 106 20.31 1.19 6.29
C ILE A 106 19.50 0.82 7.52
N ASN A 107 18.92 1.84 8.16
CA ASN A 107 17.96 1.62 9.23
C ASN A 107 16.62 1.12 8.66
N THR A 108 16.31 -0.17 8.84
CA THR A 108 15.11 -0.83 8.32
C THR A 108 13.82 -0.12 8.72
N ARG A 109 13.75 0.44 9.93
CA ARG A 109 12.57 1.18 10.39
C ARG A 109 12.30 2.43 9.54
N ARG A 110 13.35 3.22 9.26
CA ARG A 110 13.22 4.43 8.43
C ARG A 110 12.87 4.07 7.00
N ARG A 111 13.47 2.99 6.49
CA ARG A 111 13.20 2.41 5.16
C ARG A 111 11.74 1.97 5.02
N ASN A 112 11.19 1.24 6.00
CA ASN A 112 9.79 0.81 5.97
C ASN A 112 8.84 2.01 6.03
N LEU A 113 9.11 2.97 6.92
CA LEU A 113 8.29 4.17 7.02
C LEU A 113 8.31 4.99 5.73
N SER A 114 9.49 5.18 5.11
CA SER A 114 9.58 5.88 3.82
C SER A 114 8.82 5.14 2.72
N GLY A 115 8.85 3.81 2.72
CA GLY A 115 8.10 3.00 1.77
C GLY A 115 6.58 3.18 1.91
N TYR A 116 6.04 3.14 3.13
CA TYR A 116 4.61 3.40 3.36
C TYR A 116 4.19 4.83 3.01
N ILE A 117 5.01 5.84 3.33
CA ILE A 117 4.75 7.22 2.91
C ILE A 117 4.72 7.32 1.38
N LEU A 118 5.67 6.67 0.70
CA LEU A 118 5.74 6.68 -0.76
C LEU A 118 4.53 5.96 -1.39
N PHE A 119 4.05 4.87 -0.78
CA PHE A 119 2.78 4.24 -1.16
C PHE A 119 1.61 5.21 -1.05
N SER A 120 1.47 5.92 0.07
CA SER A 120 0.39 6.89 0.27
C SER A 120 0.43 8.04 -0.74
N VAL A 121 1.62 8.61 -0.97
CA VAL A 121 1.82 9.71 -1.93
C VAL A 121 1.55 9.24 -3.36
N SER A 122 2.02 8.04 -3.73
CA SER A 122 1.81 7.48 -5.07
C SER A 122 0.34 7.21 -5.35
N SER A 123 -0.40 6.67 -4.38
CA SER A 123 -1.86 6.52 -4.47
C SER A 123 -2.55 7.87 -4.69
N LEU A 124 -2.22 8.88 -3.86
CA LEU A 124 -2.76 10.24 -4.02
C LEU A 124 -2.43 10.83 -5.39
N ALA A 125 -1.24 10.58 -5.92
CA ALA A 125 -0.82 11.05 -7.23
C ALA A 125 -1.69 10.46 -8.35
N VAL A 126 -2.10 9.19 -8.27
CA VAL A 126 -3.02 8.57 -9.25
C VAL A 126 -4.37 9.30 -9.24
N LEU A 127 -4.90 9.63 -8.07
CA LEU A 127 -6.15 10.41 -7.96
C LEU A 127 -6.01 11.82 -8.52
N VAL A 128 -4.95 12.52 -8.12
CA VAL A 128 -4.71 13.90 -8.57
C VAL A 128 -4.54 13.92 -10.08
N LEU A 129 -3.87 12.91 -10.66
CA LEU A 129 -3.68 12.79 -12.09
C LEU A 129 -5.01 12.53 -12.84
N ASP A 130 -5.87 11.66 -12.32
CA ASP A 130 -7.21 11.45 -12.88
C ASP A 130 -8.06 12.74 -12.84
N LEU A 131 -8.05 13.43 -11.69
CA LEU A 131 -8.80 14.67 -11.50
C LEU A 131 -8.25 15.82 -12.37
N ALA A 132 -6.93 16.03 -12.37
CA ALA A 132 -6.27 17.11 -13.12
C ALA A 132 -6.43 16.93 -14.63
N THR A 133 -6.45 15.69 -15.11
CA THR A 133 -6.69 15.39 -16.53
C THR A 133 -8.18 15.32 -16.85
N SER A 134 -9.07 15.52 -15.87
CA SER A 134 -10.52 15.35 -16.00
C SER A 134 -10.90 13.98 -16.55
N GLY A 135 -10.10 12.95 -16.28
CA GLY A 135 -10.22 11.61 -16.85
C GLY A 135 -10.05 11.56 -18.36
N ARG A 136 -9.30 12.51 -18.94
CA ARG A 136 -8.94 12.52 -20.37
C ARG A 136 -7.62 11.77 -20.59
N GLY A 137 -7.61 10.97 -21.64
CA GLY A 137 -6.41 10.25 -22.07
C GLY A 137 -5.40 11.19 -22.73
N GLY A 138 -4.23 10.64 -23.02
CA GLY A 138 -3.13 11.38 -23.63
C GLY A 138 -1.78 10.84 -23.19
N LEU A 139 -0.73 11.20 -23.93
CA LEU A 139 0.63 10.75 -23.66
C LEU A 139 1.10 11.18 -22.26
N GLY A 140 0.81 12.43 -21.85
CA GLY A 140 1.20 12.93 -20.52
C GLY A 140 0.56 12.17 -19.36
N THR A 141 -0.76 11.91 -19.44
CA THR A 141 -1.49 11.10 -18.45
C THR A 141 -0.91 9.69 -18.36
N TYR A 142 -0.62 9.07 -19.52
CA TYR A 142 -0.04 7.73 -19.59
C TYR A 142 1.35 7.66 -18.95
N ILE A 143 2.23 8.62 -19.26
CA ILE A 143 3.56 8.73 -18.63
C ILE A 143 3.42 8.89 -17.11
N GLY A 144 2.50 9.73 -16.66
CA GLY A 144 2.27 9.93 -15.23
C GLY A 144 1.82 8.66 -14.50
N ILE A 145 0.94 7.86 -15.11
CA ILE A 145 0.54 6.55 -14.54
C ILE A 145 1.75 5.60 -14.50
N CYS A 146 2.59 5.58 -15.55
CA CYS A 146 3.82 4.78 -15.55
C CYS A 146 4.80 5.22 -14.45
N VAL A 147 4.93 6.53 -14.20
CA VAL A 147 5.74 7.05 -13.08
C VAL A 147 5.18 6.59 -11.74
N THR A 148 3.85 6.62 -11.54
CA THR A 148 3.24 6.09 -10.32
C THR A 148 3.43 4.58 -10.15
N ALA A 149 3.42 3.81 -11.26
CA ALA A 149 3.73 2.38 -11.23
C ALA A 149 5.18 2.10 -10.82
N ALA A 150 6.14 2.88 -11.32
CA ALA A 150 7.54 2.79 -10.88
C ALA A 150 7.67 3.13 -9.38
N ALA A 151 6.99 4.18 -8.92
CA ALA A 151 6.99 4.58 -7.51
C ALA A 151 6.38 3.49 -6.60
N PHE A 152 5.33 2.80 -7.03
CA PHE A 152 4.80 1.63 -6.33
C PHE A 152 5.82 0.49 -6.25
N GLY A 153 6.54 0.19 -7.33
CA GLY A 153 7.60 -0.84 -7.31
C GLY A 153 8.73 -0.52 -6.34
N ILE A 154 9.17 0.75 -6.31
CA ILE A 154 10.16 1.23 -5.33
C ILE A 154 9.63 1.10 -3.90
N SER A 155 8.37 1.49 -3.69
CA SER A 155 7.71 1.44 -2.36
C SER A 155 7.60 0.00 -1.85
N ASP A 156 7.20 -0.92 -2.72
CA ASP A 156 7.08 -2.35 -2.40
C ASP A 156 8.42 -2.94 -2.00
N ALA A 157 9.48 -2.66 -2.77
CA ALA A 157 10.83 -3.11 -2.41
C ALA A 157 11.30 -2.59 -1.03
N HIS A 158 10.95 -1.35 -0.68
CA HIS A 158 11.28 -0.78 0.62
C HIS A 158 10.56 -1.52 1.75
N VAL A 159 9.23 -1.64 1.65
CA VAL A 159 8.37 -2.20 2.70
C VAL A 159 8.48 -3.72 2.77
N GLN A 160 8.26 -4.42 1.66
CA GLN A 160 8.16 -5.88 1.64
C GLN A 160 9.49 -6.50 2.08
N GLY A 161 10.61 -6.05 1.51
CA GLY A 161 11.93 -6.56 1.90
C GLY A 161 12.29 -6.24 3.35
N GLY A 162 11.88 -5.07 3.87
CA GLY A 162 12.29 -4.63 5.20
C GLY A 162 11.42 -5.25 6.29
N MET A 163 10.11 -5.33 6.05
CA MET A 163 9.17 -6.00 6.94
C MET A 163 9.43 -7.51 7.01
N VAL A 164 9.66 -8.19 5.87
CA VAL A 164 9.96 -9.63 5.90
C VAL A 164 11.29 -9.89 6.61
N GLY A 165 12.31 -9.06 6.38
CA GLY A 165 13.59 -9.13 7.11
C GLY A 165 13.40 -8.97 8.62
N ASP A 166 12.78 -7.88 9.07
CA ASP A 166 12.57 -7.60 10.50
C ASP A 166 11.72 -8.69 11.19
N LEU A 167 10.64 -9.13 10.55
CA LEU A 167 9.72 -10.13 11.12
C LEU A 167 10.33 -11.54 11.16
N SER A 168 11.32 -11.85 10.32
CA SER A 168 11.97 -13.17 10.30
C SER A 168 12.79 -13.45 11.57
N PHE A 169 13.25 -12.40 12.27
CA PHE A 169 13.94 -12.50 13.55
C PHE A 169 12.99 -12.51 14.76
N MET A 170 11.67 -12.43 14.52
CA MET A 170 10.63 -12.44 15.54
C MET A 170 9.90 -13.79 15.59
N GLN A 171 8.65 -13.80 16.02
CA GLN A 171 7.80 -14.99 16.02
C GLN A 171 7.28 -15.28 14.61
N PRO A 172 7.30 -16.56 14.16
CA PRO A 172 6.90 -16.94 12.80
C PRO A 172 5.45 -16.55 12.46
N GLU A 173 4.57 -16.46 13.46
CA GLU A 173 3.18 -16.04 13.28
C GLU A 173 3.07 -14.60 12.75
N LEU A 174 4.04 -13.73 13.05
CA LEU A 174 4.02 -12.33 12.60
C LEU A 174 4.34 -12.22 11.11
N VAL A 175 5.40 -12.89 10.63
CA VAL A 175 5.72 -12.92 9.20
C VAL A 175 4.61 -13.63 8.41
N GLN A 176 4.05 -14.72 8.94
CA GLN A 176 2.91 -15.39 8.33
C GLN A 176 1.69 -14.47 8.25
N SER A 177 1.41 -13.71 9.31
CA SER A 177 0.30 -12.77 9.33
C SER A 177 0.48 -11.63 8.32
N PHE A 178 1.71 -11.11 8.19
CA PHE A 178 2.07 -10.12 7.16
C PHE A 178 1.86 -10.66 5.74
N LEU A 179 2.37 -11.87 5.45
CA LEU A 179 2.18 -12.54 4.16
C LEU A 179 0.71 -12.86 3.89
N ALA A 180 -0.05 -13.25 4.92
CA ALA A 180 -1.49 -13.45 4.81
C ALA A 180 -2.23 -12.14 4.50
N GLY A 181 -1.76 -11.01 5.03
CA GLY A 181 -2.27 -9.68 4.69
C GLY A 181 -1.99 -9.30 3.24
N LEU A 182 -0.77 -9.58 2.75
CA LEU A 182 -0.41 -9.40 1.34
C LEU A 182 -1.35 -10.20 0.42
N ALA A 183 -1.61 -11.47 0.72
CA ALA A 183 -2.55 -12.31 -0.04
C ALA A 183 -4.00 -11.81 0.06
N ALA A 184 -4.43 -11.43 1.26
CA ALA A 184 -5.78 -10.90 1.50
C ALA A 184 -6.04 -9.62 0.69
N SER A 185 -5.03 -8.77 0.48
CA SER A 185 -5.18 -7.56 -0.33
C SER A 185 -5.67 -7.87 -1.75
N GLY A 186 -5.15 -8.92 -2.40
CA GLY A 186 -5.55 -9.31 -3.75
C GLY A 186 -6.97 -9.88 -3.80
N ALA A 187 -7.36 -10.64 -2.78
CA ALA A 187 -8.73 -11.13 -2.62
C ALA A 187 -9.71 -9.97 -2.43
N LEU A 188 -9.40 -9.04 -1.51
CA LEU A 188 -10.21 -7.85 -1.23
C LEU A 188 -10.37 -6.98 -2.48
N THR A 189 -9.30 -6.68 -3.21
CA THR A 189 -9.39 -5.89 -4.44
C THR A 189 -10.20 -6.59 -5.52
N SER A 190 -10.10 -7.91 -5.63
CA SER A 190 -10.90 -8.70 -6.58
C SER A 190 -12.39 -8.68 -6.22
N THR A 191 -12.73 -8.86 -4.94
CA THR A 191 -14.12 -8.74 -4.46
C THR A 191 -14.67 -7.34 -4.72
N LEU A 192 -13.87 -6.29 -4.42
CA LEU A 192 -14.24 -4.90 -4.71
C LEU A 192 -14.45 -4.66 -6.21
N ARG A 193 -13.64 -5.26 -7.08
CA ARG A 193 -13.81 -5.17 -8.55
C ARG A 193 -15.15 -5.74 -8.99
N ILE A 194 -15.50 -6.95 -8.53
CA ILE A 194 -16.76 -7.61 -8.87
C ILE A 194 -17.94 -6.78 -8.38
N PHE A 195 -17.89 -6.34 -7.12
CA PHE A 195 -18.93 -5.49 -6.52
C PHE A 195 -19.11 -4.19 -7.30
N THR A 196 -18.02 -3.51 -7.64
CA THR A 196 -18.05 -2.27 -8.41
C THR A 196 -18.65 -2.49 -9.80
N LYS A 197 -18.26 -3.56 -10.50
CA LYS A 197 -18.87 -3.90 -11.80
C LYS A 197 -20.36 -4.16 -11.66
N ALA A 198 -20.79 -4.95 -10.68
CA ALA A 198 -22.19 -5.25 -10.43
C ALA A 198 -23.03 -4.01 -10.11
N VAL A 199 -22.48 -3.06 -9.35
CA VAL A 199 -23.19 -1.82 -8.97
C VAL A 199 -23.25 -0.81 -10.11
N PHE A 200 -22.20 -0.72 -10.96
CA PHE A 200 -22.07 0.35 -11.96
C PHE A 200 -22.28 -0.07 -13.42
N GLU A 201 -22.62 -1.33 -13.70
CA GLU A 201 -22.84 -1.88 -15.05
C GLU A 201 -23.83 -1.07 -15.89
N ASN A 202 -24.82 -0.43 -15.24
CA ASN A 202 -25.88 0.34 -15.90
C ASN A 202 -25.63 1.87 -15.98
N SER A 203 -24.44 2.37 -15.61
CA SER A 203 -24.16 3.82 -15.63
C SER A 203 -23.37 4.25 -16.87
N LYS A 204 -23.83 5.30 -17.59
CA LYS A 204 -23.14 5.90 -18.76
C LYS A 204 -21.68 6.33 -18.50
N ASN A 205 -21.29 6.50 -17.23
CA ASN A 205 -19.91 6.79 -16.77
C ASN A 205 -19.40 5.75 -15.74
N GLY A 206 -19.90 4.51 -15.79
CA GLY A 206 -19.68 3.48 -14.77
C GLY A 206 -18.21 3.13 -14.51
N LEU A 207 -17.38 3.10 -15.56
CA LEU A 207 -15.93 2.87 -15.46
C LEU A 207 -15.21 3.97 -14.64
N ARG A 208 -15.53 5.24 -14.90
CA ARG A 208 -14.95 6.38 -14.16
C ARG A 208 -15.47 6.46 -12.73
N LYS A 209 -16.78 6.24 -12.52
CA LYS A 209 -17.35 6.21 -11.16
C LYS A 209 -16.82 5.03 -10.34
N GLY A 210 -16.60 3.88 -10.97
CA GLY A 210 -15.94 2.74 -10.35
C GLY A 210 -14.50 3.05 -9.95
N ALA A 211 -13.70 3.61 -10.88
CA ALA A 211 -12.33 4.04 -10.61
C ALA A 211 -12.22 5.10 -9.50
N SER A 212 -13.11 6.11 -9.52
CA SER A 212 -13.14 7.17 -8.51
C SER A 212 -13.69 6.72 -7.15
N SER A 213 -14.56 5.69 -7.09
CA SER A 213 -15.07 5.14 -5.81
C SER A 213 -14.09 4.18 -5.16
N PHE A 214 -13.27 3.52 -5.97
CA PHE A 214 -12.30 2.52 -5.54
C PHE A 214 -11.07 3.12 -4.87
N ASN A 215 -10.66 4.31 -5.30
CA ASN A 215 -9.51 5.02 -4.74
C ASN A 215 -9.73 5.45 -3.26
N PRO A 216 -10.86 6.08 -2.84
CA PRO A 216 -11.19 6.42 -1.44
C PRO A 216 -10.99 5.29 -0.43
N PHE A 217 -11.37 4.05 -0.76
CA PHE A 217 -11.20 2.89 0.12
C PHE A 217 -9.73 2.50 0.31
N SER A 218 -8.87 2.77 -0.68
CA SER A 218 -7.41 2.60 -0.56
C SER A 218 -6.76 3.58 0.41
N TYR A 219 -7.40 4.73 0.70
CA TYR A 219 -6.93 5.70 1.71
C TYR A 219 -7.45 5.40 3.11
N LEU A 220 -8.53 4.63 3.24
CA LEU A 220 -9.18 4.37 4.54
C LEU A 220 -8.54 3.21 5.32
N GLN A 221 -7.56 2.52 4.72
CA GLN A 221 -6.82 1.44 5.36
C GLN A 221 -5.54 1.88 6.08
N PHE A 222 -5.30 3.20 6.22
CA PHE A 222 -4.31 3.79 7.13
C PHE A 222 -4.79 5.11 7.75
#